data_AF-A0A392T690-F1
#
_entry.id   AF-A0A392T690-F1
#
_cell.length_a   1.000
_cell.length_b   1.000
_cell.length_c   1.000
_cell.angle_alpha   90.00
_cell.angle_beta   90.00
_cell.angle_gamma   90.00
#
_symmetry.space_group_name_H-M   'P 1'
#
loop_
_entity.id
_entity.type
_entity.pdbx_description
1 polymer ?
#
loop_
_entity_poly.entity_id
_entity_poly.type
_entity_poly.pdbx_seq_one_letter_code
_entity_poly.pdbx_strand_id
1 'polypeptide(L)' 'MRVKELQLIQRSRSQWLKEGDANTSYFHANVKGRFRKNSILALRVGDRWVESVSEIRAE' A
#
# COMPACT_ATOMS: atom_id res chain seq x y z
N MET A 1 -7.48 15.64 -18.25
CA MET A 1 -7.26 14.81 -17.04
C MET A 1 -6.15 13.76 -17.23
N ARG A 2 -6.21 12.87 -18.24
CA ARG A 2 -5.21 11.80 -18.47
C ARG A 2 -3.73 12.21 -18.49
N VAL A 3 -3.38 13.35 -19.09
CA VAL A 3 -1.97 13.80 -19.21
C VAL A 3 -1.34 14.15 -17.85
N LYS A 4 -2.09 14.80 -16.95
CA LYS A 4 -1.60 15.16 -15.60
C LYS A 4 -1.30 13.91 -14.77
N GLU A 5 -2.16 12.90 -14.87
CA GLU A 5 -1.99 11.63 -14.17
C GLU A 5 -0.76 10.86 -14.68
N LEU A 6 -0.57 10.80 -16.00
CA LEU A 6 0.62 10.20 -16.61
C LEU A 6 1.92 10.92 -16.18
N GLN A 7 1.90 12.25 -16.10
CA GLN A 7 3.03 13.04 -15.61
C GLN A 7 3.33 12.75 -14.13
N LEU A 8 2.31 12.60 -13.28
CA LEU A 8 2.48 12.23 -11.87
C LEU A 8 3.08 10.82 -11.71
N ILE A 9 2.66 9.87 -12.53
CA ILE A 9 3.22 8.51 -12.54
C ILE A 9 4.69 8.53 -12.98
N GLN A 10 5.02 9.30 -14.02
CA GLN A 10 6.40 9.37 -14.53
C GLN A 10 7.35 10.06 -13.53
N ARG A 11 6.90 11.13 -12.87
CA ARG A 11 7.66 11.80 -11.80
C ARG A 11 7.87 10.91 -10.58
N SER A 12 6.83 10.21 -10.13
CA SER A 12 6.95 9.31 -8.98
C SER A 12 7.93 8.16 -9.24
N ARG A 13 7.90 7.55 -10.44
CA ARG A 13 8.89 6.53 -10.84
C ARG A 13 10.33 7.07 -10.88
N SER A 14 10.51 8.27 -11.42
CA SER A 14 11.84 8.91 -11.47
C SER A 14 12.37 9.22 -10.07
N GLN A 15 11.49 9.65 -9.16
CA GLN A 15 11.85 9.90 -7.77
C GLN A 15 12.19 8.61 -7.02
N TRP A 16 11.42 7.54 -7.25
CA TRP A 16 11.74 6.21 -6.72
C TRP A 16 13.09 5.68 -7.20
N LEU A 17 13.43 5.85 -8.48
CA LEU A 17 14.74 5.44 -9.01
C LEU A 17 15.90 6.24 -8.40
N LYS A 18 15.67 7.52 -8.09
CA LYS A 18 16.69 8.39 -7.47
C LYS A 18 16.85 8.15 -5.97
N GLU A 19 15.76 7.87 -5.27
CA GLU A 19 15.70 7.86 -3.80
C GLU A 19 15.52 6.45 -3.20
N GLY A 20 15.38 5.40 -4.01
CA GLY A 20 14.77 4.11 -3.66
C GLY A 20 15.38 3.28 -2.52
N ASP A 21 16.55 3.66 -2.01
CA ASP A 21 17.24 3.10 -0.83
C ASP A 21 17.56 4.19 0.22
N ALA A 22 17.48 5.47 -0.15
CA ALA A 22 17.63 6.53 0.81
C ALA A 22 16.41 6.55 1.74
N ASN A 23 16.64 6.66 3.05
CA ASN A 23 15.62 6.72 4.09
C ASN A 23 14.89 8.09 4.08
N THR A 24 14.39 8.49 2.90
CA THR A 24 13.77 9.80 2.66
C THR A 24 12.31 9.79 3.08
N SER A 25 11.75 10.98 3.28
CA SER A 25 10.32 11.15 3.53
C SER A 25 9.46 10.59 2.38
N TYR A 26 9.95 10.64 1.14
CA TYR A 26 9.29 10.05 -0.02
C TYR A 26 9.22 8.52 0.05
N PHE A 27 10.33 7.87 0.40
CA PHE A 27 10.37 6.42 0.62
C PHE A 27 9.34 5.99 1.66
N HIS A 28 9.33 6.64 2.83
CA HIS A 28 8.37 6.35 3.88
C HIS A 28 6.92 6.62 3.46
N ALA A 29 6.66 7.69 2.71
CA ALA A 29 5.33 7.97 2.18
C ALA A 29 4.84 6.88 1.22
N ASN A 30 5.73 6.39 0.33
CA ASN A 30 5.42 5.29 -0.57
C ASN A 30 5.15 3.99 0.18
N VAL A 31 6.02 3.62 1.14
CA VAL A 31 5.85 2.42 1.98
C VAL A 31 4.54 2.48 2.78
N LYS A 32 4.24 3.62 3.43
CA LYS A 32 2.97 3.82 4.14
C LYS A 32 1.76 3.71 3.20
N GLY A 33 1.87 4.25 1.99
CA GLY A 33 0.83 4.13 0.96
C GLY A 33 0.59 2.68 0.54
N ARG A 34 1.67 1.90 0.31
CA ARG A 34 1.59 0.47 0.00
C ARG A 34 1.01 -0.32 1.16
N PHE A 35 1.44 -0.05 2.40
CA PHE A 35 0.89 -0.66 3.60
C PHE A 35 -0.62 -0.46 3.67
N ARG A 36 -1.10 0.78 3.61
CA ARG A 36 -2.55 1.09 3.65
C ARG A 36 -3.37 0.38 2.56
N LYS A 37 -2.81 0.25 1.35
CA LYS A 37 -3.49 -0.42 0.22
C LYS A 37 -3.49 -1.94 0.35
N ASN A 38 -2.45 -2.51 0.94
CA ASN A 38 -2.24 -3.95 0.99
C ASN A 38 -2.62 -4.56 2.35
N SER A 39 -3.01 -3.75 3.33
CA SER A 39 -3.51 -4.21 4.62
C SER A 39 -4.86 -4.90 4.44
N ILE A 40 -4.90 -6.19 4.79
CA ILE A 40 -6.14 -6.95 4.93
C ILE A 40 -6.64 -6.72 6.36
N LEU A 41 -7.78 -6.03 6.50
CA LEU A 41 -8.36 -5.70 7.80
C LEU A 41 -9.30 -6.80 8.32
N ALA A 42 -9.98 -7.48 7.41
CA ALA A 42 -10.93 -8.53 7.72
C ALA A 42 -10.94 -9.56 6.60
N LEU A 43 -11.23 -10.82 6.94
CA LEU A 43 -11.50 -11.89 5.98
C LEU A 43 -12.95 -12.32 6.13
N ARG A 44 -13.61 -12.68 5.02
CA ARG A 44 -14.96 -13.24 5.05
C ARG A 44 -14.88 -14.76 4.99
N VAL A 45 -15.49 -15.44 5.96
CA VAL A 45 -15.62 -16.89 5.99
C VAL A 45 -17.11 -17.23 6.11
N GLY A 46 -17.67 -17.79 5.04
CA GLY A 46 -19.12 -17.93 4.90
C GLY A 46 -19.82 -16.58 5.03
N ASP A 47 -20.69 -16.46 6.03
CA ASP A 47 -21.44 -15.23 6.34
C ASP A 47 -20.88 -14.42 7.52
N ARG A 48 -19.71 -14.78 8.06
CA ARG A 48 -19.04 -13.98 9.10
C ARG A 48 -17.81 -13.27 8.56
N TRP A 49 -17.52 -12.10 9.12
CA TRP A 49 -16.24 -11.43 9.00
C TRP A 49 -15.37 -11.78 10.20
N VAL A 50 -14.10 -12.08 9.96
CA VAL A 50 -13.07 -12.31 10.99
C VAL A 50 -12.02 -11.21 10.89
N GLU A 51 -11.72 -10.58 12.01
CA GLU A 51 -10.83 -9.41 12.07
C GLU A 51 -9.63 -9.66 12.98
N SER A 52 -9.78 -10.49 14.02
CA SER A 52 -8.68 -10.81 14.91
C SER A 52 -7.78 -11.91 14.35
N VAL A 53 -6.48 -11.80 14.61
CA VAL A 53 -5.50 -12.83 14.25
C VAL A 53 -5.85 -14.18 14.88
N SER A 54 -6.41 -14.16 16.10
CA SER A 54 -6.88 -15.37 16.79
C SER A 54 -8.03 -16.05 16.04
N GLU A 55 -9.02 -15.29 15.58
CA GLU A 55 -10.15 -15.86 14.82
C GLU A 55 -9.69 -16.37 13.46
N ILE A 56 -8.82 -15.62 12.77
CA ILE A 56 -8.25 -16.03 11.48
C ILE A 56 -7.46 -17.34 11.60
N ARG A 57 -6.76 -17.56 12.72
CA ARG A 57 -5.98 -18.79 12.97
C ARG A 57 -6.83 -19.97 13.44
N ALA A 58 -8.03 -19.70 13.95
CA ALA A 58 -8.93 -20.71 14.50
C ALA A 58 -9.90 -21.28 13.44
N GLU A 59 -10.00 -20.62 12.29
CA GLU A 59 -10.59 -21.18 11.07
C GLU A 59 -9.65 -22.19 10.41
#